data_AF-A0A154BLK7-F1
#
_entry.id   AF-A0A154BLK7-F1
#
_cell.length_a   1.000
_cell.length_b   1.000
_cell.length_c   1.000
_cell.angle_alpha   90.00
_cell.angle_beta   90.00
_cell.angle_gamma   90.00
#
_symmetry.space_group_name_H-M   'P 1'
#
loop_
_entity.id
_entity.type
_entity.pdbx_description
1 polymer ?
#
loop_
_entity_poly.entity_id
_entity_poly.type
_entity_poly.pdbx_seq_one_letter_code
_entity_poly.pdbx_strand_id
1 'polypeptide(L)'
;MDNIESCEGCGTLRTDEFEQSIYTQMVIKMAEFQTLTGGDPAKANPKLTALNVQLAQAEAEIEKLINGLMGANTVLLSYANGKIEELDAKRQTIMKEIADLSAEAVSPDRIARISELLDNWDNISFEDRREVADGMISQIKATNEDLDIVWKI
;
A
#
# COMPACT_ATOMS: atom_id res chain seq x y z
N MET A 1 59.36 13.29 -6.79
CA MET A 1 58.20 14.16 -6.52
C MET A 1 57.12 13.70 -7.46
N ASP A 2 56.41 12.66 -7.06
CA ASP A 2 55.31 12.11 -7.85
C ASP A 2 54.08 12.98 -7.55
N ASN A 3 53.69 13.75 -8.56
CA ASN A 3 52.49 14.56 -8.56
C ASN A 3 51.31 13.59 -8.74
N ILE A 4 50.64 13.24 -7.65
CA ILE A 4 49.41 12.47 -7.69
C ILE A 4 48.36 13.39 -8.32
N GLU A 5 48.06 13.16 -9.59
CA GLU A 5 46.85 13.69 -10.23
C GLU A 5 45.66 13.25 -9.37
N SER A 6 45.03 14.24 -8.74
CA SER A 6 43.83 14.05 -7.95
C SER A 6 42.78 13.42 -8.85
N CYS A 7 42.36 12.20 -8.51
CA CYS A 7 41.18 11.56 -9.06
C CYS A 7 39.99 12.54 -8.97
N GLU A 8 39.35 12.87 -10.09
CA GLU A 8 38.03 13.51 -10.10
C GLU A 8 37.05 12.52 -9.46
N GLY A 9 36.87 12.65 -8.15
CA GLY A 9 36.00 11.78 -7.37
C GLY A 9 34.58 11.82 -7.89
N CYS A 10 34.11 10.66 -8.36
CA CYS A 10 32.75 10.35 -8.75
C CYS A 10 31.71 10.87 -7.73
N GLY A 11 30.82 11.77 -8.17
CA GLY A 11 29.52 12.08 -7.53
C GLY A 11 29.57 12.40 -6.03
N THR A 12 29.93 13.63 -5.66
CA THR A 12 29.73 14.09 -4.27
C THR A 12 28.25 14.42 -4.05
N LEU A 13 27.52 13.58 -3.32
CA LEU A 13 26.18 13.91 -2.83
C LEU A 13 26.30 15.01 -1.76
N ARG A 14 25.79 16.20 -2.04
CA ARG A 14 25.65 17.25 -1.04
C ARG A 14 24.42 16.97 -0.19
N THR A 15 24.62 16.75 1.11
CA THR A 15 23.57 16.32 2.04
C THR A 15 22.35 17.23 1.99
N ASP A 16 22.51 18.55 2.06
CA ASP A 16 21.39 19.49 2.10
C ASP A 16 20.59 19.51 0.79
N GLU A 17 21.27 19.53 -0.36
CA GLU A 17 20.64 19.52 -1.68
C GLU A 17 19.92 18.19 -1.92
N PHE A 18 20.52 17.09 -1.47
CA PHE A 18 19.94 15.76 -1.58
C PHE A 18 18.70 15.61 -0.69
N GLU A 19 18.77 16.02 0.58
CA GLU A 19 17.63 16.01 1.50
C GLU A 19 16.46 16.85 0.97
N GLN A 20 16.74 18.04 0.44
CA GLN A 20 15.72 18.90 -0.17
C GLN A 20 15.08 18.25 -1.41
N SER A 21 15.88 17.56 -2.22
CA SER A 21 15.38 16.81 -3.38
C SER A 21 14.47 15.66 -2.93
N ILE A 22 14.88 14.88 -1.94
CA ILE A 22 14.05 13.79 -1.39
C ILE A 22 12.75 14.32 -0.81
N TYR A 23 12.80 15.41 -0.03
CA TYR A 23 11.60 16.06 0.50
C TYR A 23 10.63 16.47 -0.61
N THR A 24 11.14 17.10 -1.66
CA THR A 24 10.30 17.52 -2.80
C THR A 24 9.61 16.33 -3.45
N GLN A 25 10.33 15.21 -3.65
CA GLN A 25 9.76 13.98 -4.18
C GLN A 25 8.71 13.37 -3.25
N MET A 26 8.92 13.40 -1.92
CA MET A 26 7.94 12.94 -0.94
C MET A 26 6.64 13.74 -1.02
N VAL A 27 6.72 15.07 -1.10
CA VAL A 27 5.54 15.95 -1.23
C VAL A 27 4.74 15.62 -2.50
N ILE A 28 5.42 15.51 -3.65
CA ILE A 28 4.79 15.15 -4.93
C ILE A 28 4.09 13.79 -4.80
N LYS A 29 4.80 12.77 -4.29
CA LYS A 29 4.27 11.42 -4.16
C LYS A 29 3.05 11.36 -3.23
N MET A 30 3.07 12.09 -2.11
CA MET A 30 1.94 12.15 -1.19
C MET A 30 0.71 12.81 -1.86
N ALA A 31 0.91 13.89 -2.62
CA ALA A 31 -0.18 14.55 -3.34
C ALA A 31 -0.79 13.64 -4.42
N GLU A 32 0.04 12.88 -5.16
CA GLU A 32 -0.43 11.87 -6.12
C GLU A 32 -1.26 10.80 -5.43
N PHE A 33 -0.76 10.27 -4.31
CA PHE A 33 -1.46 9.27 -3.51
C PHE A 33 -2.82 9.77 -3.01
N GLN A 34 -2.87 10.98 -2.44
CA GLN A 34 -4.12 11.61 -1.99
C GLN A 34 -5.11 11.82 -3.15
N THR A 35 -4.62 12.20 -4.33
CA THR A 35 -5.45 12.38 -5.53
C THR A 35 -6.07 11.04 -5.97
N LEU A 36 -5.26 9.97 -6.03
CA LEU A 36 -5.73 8.64 -6.43
C LEU A 36 -6.74 8.05 -5.43
N THR A 37 -6.60 8.38 -4.16
CA THR A 37 -7.46 7.92 -3.07
C THR A 37 -8.67 8.80 -2.82
N GLY A 38 -8.78 9.96 -3.50
CA GLY A 38 -9.81 10.96 -3.23
C GLY A 38 -9.73 11.53 -1.80
N GLY A 39 -8.52 11.58 -1.24
CA GLY A 39 -8.24 12.03 0.12
C GLY A 39 -8.58 11.02 1.21
N ASP A 40 -8.98 9.79 0.86
CA ASP A 40 -9.29 8.73 1.82
C ASP A 40 -8.26 7.60 1.73
N PRO A 41 -7.23 7.59 2.61
CA PRO A 41 -6.17 6.58 2.57
C PRO A 41 -6.67 5.14 2.67
N ALA A 42 -7.89 4.89 3.18
CA ALA A 42 -8.48 3.55 3.19
C ALA A 42 -8.78 3.03 1.77
N LYS A 43 -8.86 3.90 0.76
CA LYS A 43 -9.06 3.57 -0.66
C LYS A 43 -7.76 3.32 -1.43
N ALA A 44 -6.61 3.39 -0.76
CA ALA A 44 -5.29 3.22 -1.35
C ALA A 44 -5.06 1.89 -2.06
N ASN A 45 -5.81 0.86 -1.69
CA ASN A 45 -5.66 -0.46 -2.25
C ASN A 45 -6.93 -0.86 -3.03
N PRO A 46 -7.06 -0.46 -4.31
CA PRO A 46 -8.20 -0.84 -5.15
C PRO A 46 -8.34 -2.36 -5.29
N LYS A 47 -7.24 -3.12 -5.13
CA LYS A 47 -7.28 -4.58 -5.08
C LYS A 47 -7.95 -5.09 -3.80
N LEU A 48 -7.65 -4.52 -2.64
CA LEU A 48 -8.38 -4.79 -1.39
C LEU A 48 -9.87 -4.45 -1.53
N THR A 49 -10.22 -3.31 -2.12
CA THR A 49 -11.63 -2.95 -2.37
C THR A 49 -12.32 -3.99 -3.25
N ALA A 50 -11.68 -4.41 -4.35
CA ALA A 50 -12.23 -5.42 -5.24
C ALA A 50 -12.40 -6.80 -4.56
N LEU A 51 -11.44 -7.20 -3.71
CA LEU A 51 -11.51 -8.44 -2.93
C LEU A 51 -12.62 -8.39 -1.89
N ASN A 52 -12.80 -7.27 -1.18
CA ASN A 52 -13.89 -7.08 -0.22
C ASN A 52 -15.27 -7.17 -0.90
N VAL A 53 -15.41 -6.62 -2.11
CA VAL A 53 -16.65 -6.76 -2.90
C VAL A 53 -16.90 -8.22 -3.28
N GLN A 54 -15.87 -8.95 -3.73
CA GLN A 54 -15.99 -10.37 -4.06
C GLN A 54 -16.32 -11.22 -2.84
N LEU A 55 -15.76 -10.88 -1.67
CA LEU A 55 -16.04 -11.53 -0.39
C LEU A 55 -17.53 -11.39 -0.04
N ALA A 56 -18.04 -10.16 -0.05
CA ALA A 56 -19.45 -9.87 0.26
C ALA A 56 -20.41 -10.57 -0.71
N GLN A 57 -20.04 -10.67 -2.00
CA GLN A 57 -20.83 -11.41 -3.00
C GLN A 57 -20.89 -12.91 -2.69
N ALA A 58 -19.74 -13.53 -2.36
CA ALA A 58 -19.70 -14.95 -2.00
C ALA A 58 -20.52 -15.25 -0.75
N GLU A 59 -20.43 -14.38 0.27
CA GLU A 59 -21.22 -14.50 1.51
C GLU A 59 -22.72 -14.39 1.24
N ALA A 60 -23.14 -13.41 0.44
CA ALA A 60 -24.55 -13.24 0.06
C ALA A 60 -25.10 -14.42 -0.76
N GLU A 61 -24.28 -15.01 -1.64
CA GLU A 61 -24.69 -16.18 -2.42
C GLU A 61 -24.84 -17.43 -1.54
N ILE A 62 -23.93 -17.64 -0.58
CA ILE A 62 -24.04 -18.70 0.43
C ILE A 62 -25.33 -18.53 1.25
N GLU A 63 -25.59 -17.34 1.76
CA GLU A 63 -26.79 -17.05 2.55
C GLU A 63 -28.07 -17.31 1.75
N LYS A 64 -28.10 -16.89 0.48
CA LYS A 64 -29.23 -17.15 -0.43
C LYS A 64 -29.46 -18.66 -0.63
N LEU A 65 -28.39 -19.44 -0.81
CA LEU A 65 -28.49 -20.89 -0.96
C LEU A 65 -29.02 -21.53 0.32
N ILE A 66 -28.50 -21.16 1.49
CA ILE A 66 -28.97 -21.67 2.80
C ILE A 66 -30.45 -21.37 3.01
N ASN A 67 -30.88 -20.14 2.76
CA ASN A 67 -32.28 -19.73 2.91
C ASN A 67 -33.22 -20.46 1.94
N GLY A 68 -32.72 -20.82 0.75
CA GLY A 68 -33.45 -21.58 -0.26
C GLY A 68 -33.62 -23.08 0.04
N LEU A 69 -32.95 -23.62 1.06
CA LEU A 69 -33.00 -25.05 1.39
C LEU A 69 -34.28 -25.46 2.15
N MET A 70 -35.04 -24.51 2.70
CA MET A 70 -36.29 -24.82 3.39
C MET A 70 -37.34 -25.37 2.41
N GLY A 71 -37.61 -26.67 2.49
CA GLY A 71 -38.57 -27.36 1.62
C GLY A 71 -38.03 -27.83 0.27
N ALA A 72 -36.71 -27.76 0.05
CA ALA A 72 -36.06 -28.28 -1.16
C ALA A 72 -36.05 -29.82 -1.20
N ASN A 73 -36.16 -30.40 -2.40
CA ASN A 73 -36.02 -31.85 -2.58
C ASN A 73 -34.54 -32.30 -2.43
N THR A 74 -34.32 -33.61 -2.31
CA THR A 74 -32.99 -34.20 -2.07
C THR A 74 -31.94 -33.88 -3.15
N VAL A 75 -32.35 -33.77 -4.42
CA VAL A 75 -31.44 -33.42 -5.53
C VAL A 75 -31.01 -31.96 -5.44
N LEU A 76 -31.94 -31.05 -5.14
CA LEU A 76 -31.66 -29.63 -4.94
C LEU A 76 -30.79 -29.38 -3.70
N LEU A 77 -30.99 -30.17 -2.64
CA LEU A 77 -30.15 -30.15 -1.43
C LEU A 77 -28.70 -30.52 -1.75
N SER A 78 -28.47 -31.63 -2.46
CA SER A 78 -27.10 -32.03 -2.83
C SER A 78 -26.41 -31.01 -3.73
N TYR A 79 -27.14 -30.42 -4.69
CA TYR A 79 -26.61 -29.36 -5.53
C TYR A 79 -26.23 -28.12 -4.72
N ALA A 80 -27.14 -27.65 -3.86
CA ALA A 80 -26.91 -26.48 -3.03
C ALA A 80 -25.72 -26.67 -2.08
N ASN A 81 -25.59 -27.84 -1.44
CA ASN A 81 -24.45 -28.15 -0.59
C ASN A 81 -23.13 -28.11 -1.36
N GLY A 82 -23.07 -28.73 -2.55
CA GLY A 82 -21.86 -28.67 -3.39
C GLY A 82 -21.50 -27.25 -3.81
N LYS A 83 -22.50 -26.40 -4.12
CA LYS A 83 -22.25 -24.99 -4.45
C LYS A 83 -21.81 -24.17 -3.23
N ILE A 84 -22.37 -24.44 -2.05
CA ILE A 84 -21.94 -23.82 -0.79
C ILE A 84 -20.48 -24.16 -0.49
N GLU A 85 -20.07 -25.41 -0.64
CA GLU A 85 -18.67 -25.82 -0.43
C GLU A 85 -17.69 -25.09 -1.37
N GLU A 86 -18.05 -24.96 -2.67
CA GLU A 86 -17.26 -24.21 -3.64
C GLU A 86 -17.13 -22.72 -3.25
N LEU A 87 -18.25 -22.09 -2.89
CA LEU A 87 -18.28 -20.68 -2.47
C LEU A 87 -17.53 -20.46 -1.15
N ASP A 88 -17.59 -21.41 -0.21
CA ASP A 88 -16.88 -21.35 1.06
C ASP A 88 -15.36 -21.43 0.84
N ALA A 89 -14.90 -22.33 -0.02
CA ALA A 89 -13.49 -22.42 -0.41
C ALA A 89 -12.99 -21.13 -1.09
N LYS A 90 -13.82 -20.54 -1.96
CA LYS A 90 -13.54 -19.24 -2.58
C LYS A 90 -13.49 -18.13 -1.53
N ARG A 91 -14.45 -18.09 -0.59
CA ARG A 91 -14.50 -17.13 0.53
C ARG A 91 -13.21 -17.18 1.34
N GLN A 92 -12.77 -18.37 1.75
CA GLN A 92 -11.54 -18.56 2.52
C GLN A 92 -10.29 -18.08 1.76
N THR A 93 -10.22 -18.33 0.45
CA THR A 93 -9.12 -17.87 -0.40
C THR A 93 -9.06 -16.35 -0.46
N ILE A 94 -10.20 -15.68 -0.66
CA ILE A 94 -10.29 -14.22 -0.71
C ILE A 94 -9.93 -13.61 0.66
N MET A 95 -10.42 -14.18 1.75
CA MET A 95 -10.07 -13.72 3.11
C MET A 95 -8.56 -13.78 3.37
N LYS A 96 -7.90 -14.84 2.90
CA LYS A 96 -6.44 -14.96 3.02
C LYS A 96 -5.73 -13.87 2.22
N GLU A 97 -6.13 -13.64 0.97
CA GLU A 97 -5.52 -12.61 0.12
C GLU A 97 -5.74 -11.19 0.69
N ILE A 98 -6.91 -10.93 1.30
CA ILE A 98 -7.18 -9.68 2.03
C ILE A 98 -6.24 -9.54 3.22
N ALA A 99 -6.04 -10.59 4.01
CA ALA A 99 -5.15 -10.55 5.17
C ALA A 99 -3.71 -10.27 4.77
N ASP A 100 -3.20 -10.95 3.74
CA ASP A 100 -1.85 -10.75 3.22
C ASP A 100 -1.65 -9.31 2.71
N LEU A 101 -2.58 -8.79 1.89
CA LEU A 101 -2.53 -7.41 1.38
C LEU A 101 -2.69 -6.35 2.47
N SER A 102 -3.47 -6.64 3.52
CA SER A 102 -3.67 -5.70 4.63
C SER A 102 -2.45 -5.64 5.56
N ALA A 103 -1.72 -6.76 5.71
CA ALA A 103 -0.50 -6.81 6.51
C ALA A 103 0.66 -6.04 5.86
N GLU A 104 0.68 -5.98 4.53
CA GLU A 104 1.69 -5.26 3.76
C GLU A 104 1.37 -3.77 3.56
N ALA A 105 0.10 -3.37 3.69
CA ALA A 105 -0.33 -1.99 3.48
C ALA A 105 0.02 -1.07 4.66
N VAL A 106 0.41 0.17 4.35
CA VAL A 106 0.56 1.24 5.35
C VAL A 106 -0.84 1.62 5.87
N SER A 107 -1.04 1.64 7.18
CA SER A 107 -2.36 1.94 7.76
C SER A 107 -2.79 3.39 7.48
N PRO A 108 -4.09 3.66 7.32
CA PRO A 108 -4.61 5.01 7.08
C PRO A 108 -4.18 6.05 8.12
N ASP A 109 -4.17 5.69 9.41
CA ASP A 109 -3.72 6.57 10.49
C ASP A 109 -2.25 6.97 10.34
N ARG A 110 -1.42 6.01 9.88
CA ARG A 110 0.00 6.26 9.63
C ARG A 110 0.19 7.18 8.42
N ILE A 111 -0.61 7.02 7.37
CA ILE A 111 -0.60 7.94 6.22
C ILE A 111 -1.00 9.37 6.65
N ALA A 112 -2.05 9.50 7.46
CA ALA A 112 -2.50 10.80 7.96
C ALA A 112 -1.40 11.50 8.78
N ARG A 113 -0.75 10.76 9.70
CA ARG A 113 0.40 11.26 10.47
C ARG A 113 1.56 11.69 9.59
N ILE A 114 1.93 10.87 8.60
CA ILE A 114 3.02 11.20 7.67
C ILE A 114 2.68 12.48 6.88
N SER A 115 1.43 12.63 6.43
CA SER A 115 0.98 13.84 5.74
C SER A 115 1.09 15.09 6.62
N GLU A 116 0.64 15.03 7.88
CA GLU A 116 0.73 16.14 8.82
C GLU A 116 2.19 16.57 9.09
N LEU A 117 3.08 15.59 9.25
CA LEU A 117 4.51 15.85 9.45
C LEU A 117 5.17 16.44 8.19
N LEU A 118 4.79 15.99 7.00
CA LEU A 118 5.25 16.56 5.73
C LEU A 118 4.84 18.03 5.56
N ASP A 119 3.62 18.38 5.96
CA ASP A 119 3.09 19.75 5.88
C ASP A 119 3.82 20.72 6.83
N ASN A 120 4.43 20.19 7.90
CA ASN A 120 5.14 20.96 8.91
C ASN A 120 6.67 20.69 8.91
N TRP A 121 7.22 20.27 7.78
CA TRP A 121 8.60 19.77 7.63
C TRP A 121 9.70 20.61 8.29
N ASP A 122 9.61 21.94 8.18
CA ASP A 122 10.62 22.86 8.70
C ASP A 122 10.63 22.98 10.24
N ASN A 123 9.55 22.57 10.90
CA ASN A 123 9.37 22.73 12.35
C ASN A 123 9.37 21.39 13.12
N ILE A 124 9.58 20.27 12.44
CA ILE A 124 9.61 18.93 13.06
C ILE A 124 11.04 18.47 13.37
N SER A 125 11.16 17.53 14.31
CA SER A 125 12.47 17.02 14.71
C SER A 125 13.12 16.15 13.63
N PHE A 126 14.43 15.92 13.73
CA PHE A 126 15.11 14.97 12.86
C PHE A 126 14.49 13.56 12.93
N GLU A 127 14.06 13.13 14.13
CA GLU A 127 13.42 11.83 14.32
C GLU A 127 12.07 11.74 13.59
N ASP A 128 11.27 12.82 13.62
CA ASP A 128 10.02 12.89 12.88
C ASP A 128 10.25 12.91 11.36
N ARG A 129 11.29 13.61 10.89
CA ARG A 129 11.71 13.58 9.48
C ARG A 129 12.14 12.18 9.04
N ARG A 130 12.86 11.47 9.91
CA ARG A 130 13.23 10.06 9.68
C ARG A 130 11.99 9.18 9.65
N GLU A 131 11.02 9.39 10.54
CA GLU A 131 9.76 8.64 10.56
C GLU A 131 8.98 8.80 9.24
N VAL A 132 8.88 10.02 8.72
CA VAL A 132 8.27 10.31 7.42
C VAL A 132 8.98 9.56 6.30
N ALA A 133 10.32 9.67 6.23
CA ALA A 133 11.12 9.00 5.21
C ALA A 133 10.96 7.47 5.31
N ASP A 134 11.07 6.89 6.50
CA ASP A 134 10.88 5.45 6.75
C ASP A 134 9.44 5.00 6.46
N GLY A 135 8.46 5.89 6.58
CA GLY A 135 7.07 5.64 6.27
C GLY A 135 6.79 5.57 4.77
N MET A 136 7.44 6.41 3.99
CA MET A 136 7.15 6.58 2.57
C MET A 136 8.12 5.84 1.66
N ILE A 137 9.38 5.71 2.05
CA ILE A 137 10.46 5.26 1.19
C ILE A 137 10.86 3.84 1.56
N SER A 138 10.91 2.98 0.55
CA SER A 138 11.47 1.63 0.65
C SER A 138 12.96 1.62 0.29
N GLN A 139 13.34 2.29 -0.79
CA GLN A 139 14.72 2.35 -1.26
C GLN A 139 14.95 3.64 -2.06
N ILE A 140 16.16 4.19 -1.93
CA ILE A 140 16.65 5.27 -2.81
C ILE A 140 17.82 4.70 -3.62
N LYS A 141 17.75 4.84 -4.95
CA LYS A 141 18.83 4.52 -5.88
C LYS A 141 19.31 5.84 -6.47
N ALA A 142 20.47 6.29 -6.02
CA ALA A 142 21.12 7.48 -6.54
C ALA A 142 22.30 7.06 -7.43
N THR A 143 22.31 7.56 -8.66
CA THR A 143 23.45 7.53 -9.58
C THR A 143 23.93 8.96 -9.82
N ASN A 144 25.00 9.14 -10.59
CA ASN A 144 25.52 10.49 -10.89
C ASN A 144 24.54 11.36 -11.70
N GLU A 145 23.55 10.74 -12.37
CA GLU A 145 22.62 11.42 -13.27
C GLU A 145 21.15 11.27 -12.84
N ASP A 146 20.80 10.13 -12.24
CA ASP A 146 19.42 9.78 -11.91
C ASP A 146 19.20 9.45 -10.43
N LEU A 147 18.03 9.85 -9.93
CA LEU A 147 17.51 9.55 -8.60
C LEU A 147 16.18 8.79 -8.75
N ASP A 148 16.18 7.50 -8.40
CA ASP A 148 15.01 6.63 -8.42
C ASP A 148 14.61 6.29 -6.97
N ILE A 149 13.34 6.53 -6.62
CA ILE A 149 12.80 6.25 -5.29
C ILE A 149 11.75 5.15 -5.40
N VAL A 150 11.97 4.05 -4.68
CA VAL A 150 10.97 3.00 -4.49
C VAL A 150 10.12 3.37 -3.28
N TRP A 151 8.82 3.51 -3.50
CA TRP A 151 7.85 3.99 -2.52
C TRP A 151 7.11 2.83 -1.82
N LYS A 152 6.70 3.07 -0.56
CA LYS A 152 5.80 2.19 0.21
C LYS A 152 4.32 2.52 0.01
N ILE A 153 4.03 3.66 -0.63
CA ILE A 153 2.69 4.22 -0.86
C ILE A 153 2.41 4.38 -2.36
#